data_AF-A0A4V2NUK4-F1
#
_entry.id   AF-A0A4V2NUK4-F1
#
_cell.length_a   1.000
_cell.length_b   1.000
_cell.length_c   1.000
_cell.angle_alpha   90.00
_cell.angle_beta   90.00
_cell.angle_gamma   90.00
#
_symmetry.space_group_name_H-M   'P 1'
#
loop_
_entity.id
_entity.type
_entity.pdbx_description
1 polymer ?
#
loop_
_entity_poly.entity_id
_entity_poly.type
_entity_poly.pdbx_seq_one_letter_code
_entity_poly.pdbx_strand_id
1 'polypeptide(L)'
;MSSAKDMAILMNDASRLLAKMAKSKKFSFELMNAAQQSKMEKVEQMIKSTGIKNIPKTSYTPDGLSLHFDSGKAYNDCCKLTLKLRWS
;
A
#
# COMPACT_ATOMS: atom_id res chain seq x y z
N MET A 1 25.32 1.02 2.63
CA MET A 1 24.18 1.60 1.90
C MET A 1 22.93 1.54 2.78
N SER A 2 22.56 2.65 3.43
CA SER A 2 21.34 2.77 4.26
C SER A 2 20.06 2.74 3.44
N SER A 3 20.06 3.42 2.28
CA SER A 3 18.93 3.50 1.35
C SER A 3 18.42 2.14 0.87
N ALA A 4 19.32 1.20 0.58
CA ALA A 4 18.94 -0.15 0.16
C ALA A 4 18.26 -0.94 1.30
N LYS A 5 18.70 -0.75 2.55
CA LYS A 5 18.07 -1.37 3.72
C LYS A 5 16.68 -0.79 3.97
N ASP A 6 16.54 0.54 3.87
CA ASP A 6 15.24 1.22 4.03
C ASP A 6 14.27 0.79 2.91
N MET A 7 14.72 0.69 1.66
CA MET A 7 13.91 0.16 0.56
C MET A 7 13.50 -1.30 0.78
N ALA A 8 14.39 -2.16 1.29
CA ALA A 8 14.07 -3.55 1.59
C ALA A 8 12.95 -3.68 2.65
N ILE A 9 12.87 -2.75 3.61
CA ILE A 9 11.76 -2.68 4.58
C ILE A 9 10.46 -2.34 3.86
N LEU A 10 10.45 -1.31 3.00
CA LEU A 10 9.26 -0.93 2.23
C LEU A 10 8.79 -2.06 1.30
N MET A 11 9.72 -2.77 0.66
CA MET A 11 9.41 -3.93 -0.18
C MET A 11 8.77 -5.07 0.62
N ASN A 12 9.20 -5.32 1.86
CA ASN A 12 8.59 -6.33 2.72
C ASN A 12 7.15 -5.97 3.08
N ASP A 13 6.90 -4.72 3.46
CA ASP A 13 5.55 -4.22 3.72
C ASP A 13 4.65 -4.33 2.48
N ALA A 14 5.14 -3.86 1.34
CA ALA A 14 4.46 -4.01 0.05
C ALA A 14 4.14 -5.49 -0.26
N SER A 15 5.11 -6.39 -0.11
CA SER A 15 4.91 -7.82 -0.36
C SER A 15 3.85 -8.43 0.54
N ARG A 16 3.76 -8.03 1.82
CA ARG A 16 2.73 -8.51 2.76
C ARG A 16 1.34 -8.05 2.36
N LEU A 17 1.20 -6.77 1.98
CA LEU A 17 -0.06 -6.24 1.48
C LEU A 17 -0.51 -6.97 0.21
N LEU A 18 0.38 -7.11 -0.77
CA LEU A 18 0.11 -7.82 -2.02
C LEU A 18 -0.27 -9.29 -1.77
N ALA A 19 0.42 -9.98 -0.85
CA ALA A 19 0.10 -11.35 -0.48
C ALA A 19 -1.29 -11.47 0.16
N LYS A 20 -1.70 -10.50 1.00
CA LYS A 20 -3.05 -10.47 1.57
C LYS A 20 -4.10 -10.27 0.49
N MET A 21 -3.86 -9.37 -0.46
CA MET A 21 -4.74 -9.13 -1.61
C MET A 21 -4.88 -10.37 -2.50
N ALA A 22 -3.75 -11.03 -2.83
CA ALA A 22 -3.74 -12.23 -3.65
C ALA A 22 -4.43 -13.43 -2.96
N LYS A 23 -4.22 -13.60 -1.65
CA LYS A 23 -4.77 -14.74 -0.90
C LYS A 23 -6.27 -14.59 -0.57
N SER A 24 -6.79 -13.36 -0.52
CA SER A 24 -8.16 -13.10 -0.08
C SER A 24 -8.93 -12.25 -1.08
N LYS A 25 -9.68 -12.93 -1.97
CA LYS A 25 -10.61 -12.29 -2.90
C LYS A 25 -11.60 -11.36 -2.19
N LYS A 26 -12.10 -11.77 -1.02
CA LYS A 26 -13.00 -10.95 -0.18
C LYS A 26 -12.33 -9.63 0.23
N PHE A 27 -11.10 -9.69 0.76
CA PHE A 27 -10.36 -8.49 1.16
C PHE A 27 -10.15 -7.55 -0.03
N SER A 28 -9.69 -8.07 -1.17
CA SER A 28 -9.45 -7.26 -2.37
C SER A 28 -10.72 -6.61 -2.92
N PHE A 29 -11.83 -7.35 -2.93
CA PHE A 29 -13.12 -6.82 -3.33
C PHE A 29 -13.63 -5.72 -2.39
N GLU A 30 -13.56 -5.94 -1.07
CA GLU A 30 -13.96 -4.93 -0.09
C GLU A 30 -13.08 -3.68 -0.15
N LEU A 31 -11.77 -3.85 -0.39
CA LEU A 31 -10.82 -2.75 -0.54
C LEU A 31 -11.13 -1.91 -1.77
N MET A 32 -11.34 -2.57 -2.92
CA MET A 32 -11.77 -1.94 -4.17
C MET A 32 -13.10 -1.20 -3.98
N ASN A 33 -14.10 -1.84 -3.39
CA ASN A 33 -15.41 -1.26 -3.18
C ASN A 33 -15.37 -0.03 -2.24
N ALA A 34 -14.59 -0.11 -1.15
CA ALA A 34 -14.38 1.03 -0.26
C ALA A 34 -13.68 2.19 -0.99
N ALA A 35 -12.66 1.89 -1.80
CA ALA A 35 -11.96 2.89 -2.61
C ALA A 35 -12.90 3.57 -3.61
N GLN A 36 -13.65 2.80 -4.41
CA GLN A 36 -14.60 3.35 -5.40
C GLN A 36 -15.74 4.16 -4.77
N GLN A 37 -16.13 3.87 -3.52
CA GLN A 37 -17.08 4.68 -2.74
C GLN A 37 -16.44 5.88 -2.03
N SER A 38 -15.17 6.19 -2.33
CA SER A 38 -14.41 7.29 -1.72
C SER A 38 -14.24 7.17 -0.19
N LYS A 39 -14.37 5.97 0.38
CA LYS A 39 -14.23 5.70 1.82
C LYS A 39 -12.76 5.53 2.21
N MET A 40 -11.97 6.58 2.05
CA MET A 40 -10.51 6.52 2.18
C MET A 40 -10.01 6.15 3.59
N GLU A 41 -10.71 6.59 4.64
CA GLU A 41 -10.41 6.15 6.01
C GLU A 41 -10.55 4.64 6.16
N LYS A 42 -11.56 4.04 5.51
CA LYS A 42 -11.77 2.60 5.54
C LYS A 42 -10.68 1.86 4.77
N VAL A 43 -10.29 2.38 3.60
CA VAL A 43 -9.16 1.86 2.80
C VAL A 43 -7.89 1.83 3.65
N GLU A 44 -7.58 2.93 4.34
CA GLU A 44 -6.40 3.03 5.21
C GLU A 44 -6.47 2.03 6.38
N GLN A 45 -7.62 1.91 7.05
CA GLN A 45 -7.82 0.92 8.11
C GLN A 45 -7.63 -0.52 7.61
N MET A 46 -8.14 -0.83 6.42
CA MET A 46 -7.97 -2.16 5.81
C MET A 46 -6.51 -2.44 5.49
N ILE A 47 -5.78 -1.46 4.95
CA ILE A 47 -4.34 -1.59 4.70
C ILE A 47 -3.57 -1.78 6.02
N LYS A 48 -3.86 -0.99 7.06
CA LYS A 48 -3.28 -1.16 8.40
C LYS A 48 -3.54 -2.55 8.99
N SER A 49 -4.72 -3.12 8.75
CA SER A 49 -5.09 -4.46 9.24
C SER A 49 -4.23 -5.59 8.68
N THR A 50 -3.45 -5.33 7.62
CA THR A 50 -2.52 -6.30 7.03
C THR A 50 -1.22 -6.47 7.84
N GLY A 51 -1.01 -5.64 8.86
CA GLY A 51 0.16 -5.73 9.75
C GLY A 51 1.45 -5.14 9.16
N ILE A 52 1.34 -4.37 8.08
CA ILE A 52 2.46 -3.60 7.53
C ILE A 52 2.79 -2.41 8.44
N LYS A 53 4.06 -2.02 8.49
CA LYS A 53 4.51 -0.94 9.39
C LYS A 53 4.47 0.43 8.73
N ASN A 54 4.92 0.52 7.48
CA ASN A 54 4.92 1.74 6.70
C ASN A 54 3.62 1.83 5.91
N ILE A 55 2.70 2.68 6.36
CA ILE A 55 1.39 2.84 5.71
C ILE A 55 1.56 3.72 4.46
N PRO A 56 1.23 3.22 3.26
CA PRO A 56 1.36 4.00 2.04
C PRO A 56 0.26 5.06 1.95
N LYS A 57 0.61 6.21 1.37
CA LYS A 57 -0.40 7.12 0.81
C LYS A 57 -1.08 6.39 -0.34
N THR A 58 -2.41 6.33 -0.29
CA THR A 58 -3.20 5.55 -1.23
C THR A 58 -4.07 6.47 -2.07
N SER A 59 -4.02 6.32 -3.39
CA SER A 59 -4.96 6.92 -4.33
C SER A 59 -5.55 5.85 -5.22
N TYR A 60 -6.74 6.10 -5.75
CA TYR A 60 -7.48 5.11 -6.53
C TYR A 60 -8.07 5.74 -7.79
N THR A 61 -8.34 4.88 -8.76
CA THR A 61 -9.20 5.13 -9.90
C THR A 61 -10.22 3.99 -9.99
N PRO A 62 -11.28 4.13 -10.81
CA PRO A 62 -12.15 3.00 -11.12
C PRO A 62 -11.41 1.78 -11.68
N ASP A 63 -10.23 1.97 -12.26
CA ASP A 63 -9.40 0.92 -12.88
C ASP A 63 -8.35 0.31 -11.94
N GLY A 64 -7.94 1.02 -10.90
CA GLY A 64 -6.85 0.54 -10.06
C GLY A 64 -6.56 1.32 -8.78
N LEU A 65 -5.43 0.96 -8.18
CA LEU A 65 -4.90 1.48 -6.93
C LEU A 65 -3.45 1.90 -7.11
N SER A 66 -3.10 3.08 -6.60
CA SER A 66 -1.71 3.54 -6.48
C SER A 66 -1.35 3.65 -5.01
N LEU A 67 -0.24 3.02 -4.63
CA LEU A 67 0.30 2.99 -3.26
C LEU A 67 1.67 3.66 -3.26
N HIS A 68 1.83 4.71 -2.47
CA HIS A 68 3.07 5.45 -2.33
C HIS A 68 3.62 5.29 -0.91
N PHE A 69 4.63 4.44 -0.78
CA PHE A 69 5.37 4.24 0.46
C PHE A 69 6.54 5.22 0.56
N ASP A 70 6.74 5.76 1.75
CA ASP A 70 7.84 6.66 2.09
C ASP A 70 8.44 6.19 3.42
N SER A 71 9.77 6.07 3.50
CA SER A 71 10.46 5.67 4.73
C SER A 71 10.58 6.78 5.78
N GLY A 72 10.00 7.97 5.54
CA GLY A 72 9.72 8.99 6.57
C GLY A 72 10.95 9.67 7.17
N LYS A 73 12.14 9.42 6.63
CA LYS A 73 13.38 10.07 7.10
C LYS A 73 13.53 11.41 6.39
N ALA A 74 12.94 12.44 6.97
CA ALA A 74 12.98 13.83 6.49
C ALA A 74 14.39 14.38 6.19
N TYR A 75 15.45 13.72 6.66
CA TYR A 75 16.83 14.20 6.53
C TYR A 75 17.54 13.81 5.23
N ASN A 76 16.97 12.90 4.44
CA ASN A 76 17.42 12.59 3.08
C ASN A 76 16.22 11.99 2.39
N ASP A 77 15.67 12.65 1.37
CA ASP A 77 14.46 12.30 0.61
C ASP A 77 14.59 10.94 -0.11
N CYS A 78 14.79 9.92 0.69
CA CYS A 78 15.01 8.54 0.39
C CYS A 78 14.13 7.78 1.38
N CYS A 79 13.34 6.82 0.96
CA CYS A 79 13.32 6.13 -0.30
C CYS A 79 11.84 5.90 -0.60
N LYS A 80 11.46 6.04 -1.87
CA LYS A 80 10.05 6.05 -2.28
C LYS A 80 9.76 4.80 -3.09
N LEU A 81 8.77 4.04 -2.67
CA LEU A 81 8.26 2.89 -3.43
C LEU A 81 6.84 3.21 -3.89
N THR A 82 6.64 3.27 -5.19
CA THR A 82 5.32 3.45 -5.79
C THR A 82 4.89 2.16 -6.46
N LEU A 83 3.75 1.63 -6.06
CA LEU A 83 3.09 0.51 -6.71
C LEU A 83 1.83 0.99 -7.41
N LYS A 84 1.60 0.48 -8.62
CA LYS A 84 0.35 0.64 -9.36
C LYS A 84 -0.24 -0.73 -9.64
N LEU A 85 -1.47 -0.94 -9.22
CA LEU A 85 -2.19 -2.20 -9.35
C LEU A 85 -3.49 -1.93 -10.09
N ARG A 86 -3.88 -2.85 -10.98
CA ARG A 86 -5.20 -2.86 -11.61
C ARG A 86 -6.15 -3.69 -10.74
N TRP A 87 -7.42 -3.34 -10.73
CA TRP A 87 -8.47 -4.25 -10.27
C TRP A 87 -8.65 -5.37 -11.32
N SER A 88 -8.32 -6.61 -10.97
CA SER A 88 -8.51 -7.81 -11.80
C SER A 88 -8.80 -9.03 -10.95
#